data_AF-A0A015IZM6-F1
#
_entry.id   AF-A0A015IZM6-F1
#
_cell.length_a   1.000
_cell.length_b   1.000
_cell.length_c   1.000
_cell.angle_alpha   90.00
_cell.angle_beta   90.00
_cell.angle_gamma   90.00
#
_symmetry.space_group_name_H-M   'P 1'
#
loop_
_entity.id
_entity.type
_entity.pdbx_description
1 polymer ?
#
loop_
_entity_poly.entity_id
_entity_poly.type
_entity_poly.pdbx_seq_one_letter_code
_entity_poly.pdbx_strand_id
1 'polypeptide(L)'
;MFSLELIKKNERIDLAVPIIQLTYMDDSMLVSASLDGLQHLLSIARDFYFINNITANFSKYELVCSLSNASLITFSLSSEFPTLVANVDFQLTPLKLSSSFRFLGVWFNLQGSPSFVVSQIKDIYRTFVQIVRFKKLTSSQLAYLHSAVILPKIHFRSQVIFILEATLTRAISSYYGLQKKLLSVSRTFPALAFSSSLFTKDTNPYTYLYQRLIFRLMAWVSLYTSGSLYSYWVAITFRTLQAALKWPSSLDNISDFSK
;
A
#
# COMPACT_ATOMS: atom_id res chain seq x y z
N MET A 1 -2.79 14.08 -5.24
CA MET A 1 -3.87 13.08 -5.38
C MET A 1 -4.46 12.91 -4.00
N PHE A 2 -5.64 13.49 -3.78
CA PHE A 2 -6.31 13.40 -2.48
C PHE A 2 -7.17 12.14 -2.45
N SER A 3 -6.94 11.28 -1.46
CA SER A 3 -7.74 10.08 -1.22
C SER A 3 -8.49 10.25 0.11
N LEU A 4 -9.72 9.75 0.19
CA LEU A 4 -10.60 9.99 1.34
C LEU A 4 -11.23 8.68 1.81
N GLU A 5 -10.86 8.11 2.96
CA GLU A 5 -11.32 6.78 3.41
C GLU A 5 -12.28 6.85 4.62
N LEU A 6 -13.34 6.01 4.64
CA LEU A 6 -14.40 6.01 5.67
C LEU A 6 -14.52 4.66 6.43
N ILE A 7 -14.26 4.67 7.74
CA ILE A 7 -14.38 3.49 8.64
C ILE A 7 -15.56 3.67 9.62
N LYS A 8 -16.43 2.65 9.71
CA LYS A 8 -17.59 2.64 10.62
C LYS A 8 -17.14 2.37 12.06
N LYS A 9 -17.51 3.25 13.00
CA LYS A 9 -17.22 3.14 14.43
C LYS A 9 -18.30 2.31 15.13
N ASN A 10 -17.93 1.21 15.79
CA ASN A 10 -18.76 0.58 16.81
C ASN A 10 -18.14 0.87 18.19
N GLU A 11 -18.98 1.46 19.03
CA GLU A 11 -18.86 1.67 20.48
C GLU A 11 -17.85 2.68 21.03
N ARG A 12 -18.29 3.31 22.12
CA ARG A 12 -17.82 4.57 22.72
C ARG A 12 -16.45 4.42 23.36
N ILE A 13 -15.48 5.16 22.83
CA ILE A 13 -14.42 5.82 23.62
C ILE A 13 -14.21 7.20 22.97
N ASP A 14 -14.31 8.25 23.78
CA ASP A 14 -13.84 9.60 23.45
C ASP A 14 -12.31 9.57 23.43
N LEU A 15 -11.77 9.09 22.31
CA LEU A 15 -10.38 9.22 21.96
C LEU A 15 -10.26 10.44 21.06
N ALA A 16 -9.41 11.37 21.48
CA ALA A 16 -8.97 12.58 20.80
C ALA A 16 -9.08 12.49 19.26
N VAL A 17 -9.55 13.58 18.63
CA VAL A 17 -9.68 13.74 17.17
C VAL A 17 -8.57 12.94 16.48
N PRO A 18 -8.86 11.75 15.94
CA PRO A 18 -7.81 10.90 15.43
C PRO A 18 -7.14 11.69 14.31
N ILE A 19 -5.80 11.81 14.36
CA ILE A 19 -5.05 12.42 13.27
C ILE A 19 -5.33 11.59 12.04
N ILE A 20 -6.21 12.11 11.20
CA ILE A 20 -6.80 11.44 10.05
C ILE A 20 -6.19 11.93 8.73
N GLN A 21 -5.20 12.81 8.81
CA GLN A 21 -4.49 13.32 7.65
C GLN A 21 -3.14 12.62 7.46
N LEU A 22 -2.84 12.22 6.23
CA LEU A 22 -1.53 11.73 5.83
C LEU A 22 -1.05 12.54 4.64
N THR A 23 0.03 13.31 4.83
CA THR A 23 0.56 14.22 3.81
C THR A 23 2.01 13.89 3.50
N TYR A 24 2.31 13.86 2.20
CA TYR A 24 3.66 13.77 1.68
C TYR A 24 3.81 14.80 0.55
N MET A 25 4.62 15.84 0.78
CA MET A 25 4.70 17.01 -0.09
C MET A 25 3.30 17.63 -0.33
N ASP A 26 2.83 17.70 -1.58
CA ASP A 26 1.51 18.21 -1.97
C ASP A 26 0.41 17.13 -1.98
N ASP A 27 0.79 15.84 -1.92
CA ASP A 27 -0.15 14.72 -1.87
C ASP A 27 -0.64 14.52 -0.44
N SER A 28 -1.94 14.77 -0.20
CA SER A 28 -2.56 14.59 1.12
C SER A 28 -3.76 13.66 1.06
N MET A 29 -3.90 12.78 2.03
CA MET A 29 -5.04 11.88 2.21
C MET A 29 -5.77 12.29 3.49
N LEU A 30 -7.09 12.48 3.44
CA LEU A 30 -7.89 12.82 4.62
C LEU A 30 -8.84 11.65 4.91
N VAL A 31 -8.76 11.07 6.09
CA VAL A 31 -9.61 9.96 6.51
C VAL A 31 -10.72 10.52 7.39
N SER A 32 -11.88 9.89 7.43
CA SER A 32 -12.93 10.26 8.39
C SER A 32 -13.73 9.02 8.76
N ALA A 33 -14.62 9.11 9.74
CA ALA A 33 -15.61 8.07 10.02
C ALA A 33 -16.99 8.40 9.41
N SER A 34 -17.24 9.66 9.03
CA SER A 34 -18.48 10.14 8.40
C SER A 34 -18.22 11.12 7.25
N LEU A 35 -19.16 11.22 6.31
CA LEU A 35 -19.14 12.21 5.24
C LEU A 35 -19.16 13.64 5.80
N ASP A 36 -19.94 13.89 6.85
CA ASP A 36 -19.98 15.20 7.52
C ASP A 36 -18.62 15.57 8.13
N GLY A 37 -17.96 14.60 8.79
CA GLY A 37 -16.62 14.81 9.34
C GLY A 37 -15.59 15.09 8.23
N LEU A 38 -15.74 14.44 7.08
CA LEU A 38 -14.89 14.67 5.92
C LEU A 38 -15.11 16.06 5.32
N GLN A 39 -16.36 16.50 5.20
CA GLN A 39 -16.72 17.85 4.78
C GLN A 39 -16.12 18.90 5.71
N HIS A 40 -16.21 18.68 7.03
CA HIS A 40 -15.60 19.56 8.02
C HIS A 40 -14.07 19.65 7.88
N LEU A 41 -13.37 18.52 7.70
CA LEU A 41 -11.93 18.51 7.45
C LEU A 41 -11.56 19.25 6.16
N LEU A 42 -12.35 19.08 5.11
CA LEU A 42 -12.15 19.77 3.83
C LEU A 42 -12.35 21.28 3.96
N SER A 43 -13.33 21.72 4.76
CA SER A 43 -13.51 23.14 5.11
C SER A 43 -12.30 23.70 5.84
N ILE A 44 -11.80 23.00 6.87
CA ILE A 44 -10.59 23.42 7.60
C ILE A 44 -9.38 23.49 6.66
N ALA A 45 -9.16 22.46 5.84
CA ALA A 45 -8.04 22.41 4.91
C ALA A 45 -8.12 23.54 3.88
N ARG A 46 -9.32 23.89 3.41
CA ARG A 46 -9.55 25.02 2.50
C ARG A 46 -9.16 26.34 3.15
N ASP A 47 -9.61 26.59 4.37
CA ASP A 47 -9.29 27.83 5.08
C ASP A 47 -7.78 27.93 5.34
N PHE A 48 -7.15 26.81 5.72
CA PHE A 48 -5.70 26.73 5.83
C PHE A 48 -4.97 27.02 4.52
N TYR A 49 -5.41 26.43 3.40
CA TYR A 49 -4.79 26.69 2.10
C TYR A 49 -4.98 28.15 1.65
N PHE A 50 -6.15 28.73 1.92
CA PHE A 50 -6.41 30.14 1.62
C PHE A 50 -5.46 31.07 2.38
N ILE A 51 -5.27 30.87 3.69
CA ILE A 51 -4.33 31.67 4.51
C ILE A 51 -2.90 31.59 3.95
N ASN A 52 -2.53 30.46 3.37
CA ASN A 52 -1.21 30.23 2.79
C ASN A 52 -1.11 30.57 1.30
N ASN A 53 -2.13 31.19 0.69
CA ASN A 53 -2.18 31.49 -0.75
C ASN A 53 -2.00 30.24 -1.65
N ILE A 54 -2.50 29.09 -1.20
CA ILE A 54 -2.48 27.83 -1.94
C ILE A 54 -3.89 27.57 -2.48
N THR A 55 -3.98 27.19 -3.76
CA THR A 55 -5.24 26.80 -4.39
C THR A 55 -5.31 25.29 -4.57
N ALA A 56 -6.31 24.65 -3.94
CA ALA A 56 -6.56 23.23 -4.13
C ALA A 56 -7.20 22.96 -5.51
N ASN A 57 -6.75 21.88 -6.17
CA ASN A 57 -7.35 21.44 -7.43
C ASN A 57 -8.35 20.29 -7.18
N PHE A 58 -9.63 20.64 -7.07
CA PHE A 58 -10.72 19.69 -6.82
C PHE A 58 -10.87 18.60 -7.89
N SER A 59 -10.43 18.84 -9.14
CA SER A 59 -10.49 17.83 -10.20
C SER A 59 -9.57 16.61 -9.95
N LYS A 60 -8.59 16.75 -9.05
CA LYS A 60 -7.66 15.68 -8.66
C LYS A 60 -8.08 14.93 -7.40
N TYR A 61 -9.26 15.25 -6.84
CA TYR A 61 -9.75 14.63 -5.62
C TYR A 61 -10.44 13.31 -5.97
N GLU A 62 -10.11 12.27 -5.22
CA GLU A 62 -10.73 10.97 -5.34
C GLU A 62 -11.40 10.61 -4.00
N LEU A 63 -12.69 10.29 -4.06
CA LEU A 63 -13.45 9.86 -2.89
C LEU A 63 -13.42 8.32 -2.81
N VAL A 64 -12.93 7.79 -1.68
CA VAL A 64 -12.81 6.35 -1.43
C VAL A 64 -13.78 5.95 -0.32
N CYS A 65 -14.99 5.56 -0.70
CA CYS A 65 -16.05 5.31 0.26
C CYS A 65 -16.36 3.82 0.43
N SER A 66 -16.56 3.38 1.67
CA SER A 66 -17.06 2.02 1.97
C SER A 66 -18.57 1.88 1.74
N LEU A 67 -19.30 2.98 1.59
CA LEU A 67 -20.73 2.95 1.28
C LEU A 67 -20.94 2.46 -0.17
N SER A 68 -21.88 1.53 -0.35
CA SER A 68 -22.17 0.87 -1.64
C SER A 68 -22.79 1.78 -2.69
N ASN A 69 -23.12 3.02 -2.34
CA ASN A 69 -23.92 3.89 -3.20
C ASN A 69 -22.97 4.67 -4.11
N ALA A 70 -22.90 4.27 -5.37
CA ALA A 70 -22.13 4.94 -6.42
C ALA A 70 -22.78 6.28 -6.88
N SER A 71 -23.60 6.90 -6.04
CA SER A 71 -24.25 8.17 -6.33
C SER A 71 -23.27 9.33 -6.16
N LEU A 72 -23.50 10.39 -6.93
CA LEU A 72 -22.76 11.64 -6.81
C LEU A 72 -22.97 12.24 -5.40
N ILE A 73 -21.88 12.57 -4.72
CA ILE A 73 -21.90 13.19 -3.39
C ILE A 73 -21.48 14.64 -3.56
N THR A 74 -22.34 15.56 -3.12
CA THR A 74 -22.04 16.99 -3.08
C THR A 74 -21.46 17.33 -1.72
N PHE A 75 -20.30 17.98 -1.72
CA PHE A 75 -19.69 18.55 -0.52
C PHE A 75 -19.88 20.06 -0.55
N SER A 76 -20.45 20.60 0.52
CA SER A 76 -20.62 22.04 0.70
C SER A 76 -19.62 22.55 1.71
N LEU A 77 -18.60 23.26 1.22
CA LEU A 77 -17.54 23.79 2.08
C LEU A 77 -17.93 25.18 2.58
N SER A 78 -18.28 25.25 3.86
CA SER A 78 -18.40 26.52 4.59
C SER A 78 -17.03 26.98 5.07
N SER A 79 -16.73 28.27 4.91
CA SER A 79 -15.54 28.91 5.48
C SER A 79 -15.86 29.61 6.79
N GLU A 80 -14.92 29.63 7.73
CA GLU A 80 -15.01 30.48 8.93
C GLU A 80 -14.77 31.97 8.64
N PHE A 81 -14.28 32.30 7.43
CA PHE A 81 -14.04 33.66 6.96
C PHE A 81 -14.94 34.03 5.76
N PRO A 82 -16.28 34.04 5.92
CA PRO A 82 -17.22 34.20 4.80
C PRO A 82 -17.11 35.55 4.05
N THR A 83 -16.48 36.56 4.67
CA THR A 83 -16.21 37.86 4.04
C THR A 83 -15.00 37.84 3.10
N LEU A 84 -14.10 36.86 3.26
CA LEU A 84 -12.84 36.73 2.51
C LEU A 84 -12.86 35.53 1.56
N VAL A 85 -13.61 34.48 1.91
CA VAL A 85 -13.68 33.22 1.17
C VAL A 85 -15.14 32.85 0.94
N ALA A 86 -15.56 32.83 -0.32
CA ALA A 86 -16.88 32.34 -0.69
C ALA A 86 -17.02 30.84 -0.39
N ASN A 87 -18.24 30.42 -0.04
CA ASN A 87 -18.59 29.01 0.02
C ASN A 87 -18.42 28.36 -1.36
N VAL A 88 -17.92 27.12 -1.38
CA VAL A 88 -17.75 26.35 -2.61
C VAL A 88 -18.37 24.99 -2.44
N ASP A 89 -19.24 24.68 -3.39
CA ASP A 89 -19.80 23.35 -3.53
C ASP A 89 -19.05 22.63 -4.65
N PHE A 90 -18.71 21.37 -4.42
CA PHE A 90 -18.16 20.52 -5.45
C PHE A 90 -18.70 19.09 -5.30
N GLN A 91 -18.64 18.35 -6.39
CA GLN A 91 -19.23 17.02 -6.46
C GLN A 91 -18.15 15.98 -6.73
N LEU A 92 -18.17 14.89 -5.98
CA LEU A 92 -17.29 13.75 -6.20
C LEU A 92 -18.12 12.48 -6.38
N THR A 93 -17.69 11.66 -7.34
CA THR A 93 -18.18 10.29 -7.47
C THR A 93 -17.31 9.36 -6.63
N PRO A 94 -17.88 8.62 -5.68
CA PRO A 94 -17.10 7.64 -4.92
C PRO A 94 -16.59 6.53 -5.85
N LEU A 95 -15.34 6.13 -5.63
CA LEU A 95 -14.75 5.00 -6.33
C LEU A 95 -15.49 3.69 -5.98
N LYS A 96 -15.62 2.80 -6.97
CA LYS A 96 -16.22 1.48 -6.75
C LYS A 96 -15.38 0.70 -5.76
N LEU A 97 -16.01 -0.09 -4.88
CA LEU A 97 -15.31 -0.93 -3.90
C LEU A 97 -14.28 -1.89 -4.55
N SER A 98 -14.57 -2.38 -5.75
CA SER A 98 -13.68 -3.25 -6.52
C SER A 98 -12.56 -2.51 -7.25
N SER A 99 -12.68 -1.19 -7.41
CA SER A 99 -11.66 -0.38 -8.05
C SER A 99 -10.47 -0.18 -7.11
N SER A 100 -9.31 0.06 -7.70
CA SER A 100 -8.09 0.34 -6.96
C SER A 100 -7.71 1.80 -7.16
N PHE A 101 -7.26 2.46 -6.09
CA PHE A 101 -6.77 3.84 -6.13
C PHE A 101 -5.27 3.87 -5.84
N ARG A 102 -4.61 4.96 -6.20
CA ARG A 102 -3.15 5.10 -6.07
C ARG A 102 -2.84 6.16 -5.03
N PHE A 103 -1.93 5.85 -4.11
CA PHE A 103 -1.37 6.84 -3.19
C PHE A 103 0.15 6.64 -3.10
N LEU A 104 0.92 7.71 -3.35
CA LEU A 104 2.39 7.69 -3.43
C LEU A 104 2.97 6.57 -4.31
N GLY A 105 2.26 6.20 -5.37
CA GLY A 105 2.67 5.13 -6.28
C GLY A 105 2.39 3.71 -5.79
N VAL A 106 1.78 3.53 -4.61
CA VAL A 106 1.25 2.25 -4.14
C VAL A 106 -0.24 2.18 -4.45
N TRP A 107 -0.73 0.99 -4.81
CA TRP A 107 -2.14 0.80 -5.16
C TRP A 107 -2.89 0.08 -4.04
N PHE A 108 -4.05 0.61 -3.73
CA PHE A 108 -4.92 0.17 -2.66
C PHE A 108 -6.25 -0.29 -3.23
N ASN A 109 -6.84 -1.33 -2.62
CA ASN A 109 -8.13 -1.87 -3.01
C ASN A 109 -8.96 -2.07 -1.75
N LEU A 110 -10.16 -1.49 -1.69
CA LEU A 110 -11.02 -1.55 -0.51
C LEU A 110 -11.52 -2.97 -0.20
N GLN A 111 -11.64 -3.83 -1.22
CA GLN A 111 -11.98 -5.24 -1.05
C GLN A 111 -10.77 -6.12 -0.72
N GLY A 112 -9.57 -5.53 -0.65
CA GLY A 112 -8.32 -6.28 -0.39
C GLY A 112 -7.91 -7.22 -1.54
N SER A 113 -8.46 -7.02 -2.75
CA SER A 113 -8.16 -7.93 -3.86
C SER A 113 -6.72 -7.73 -4.39
N PRO A 114 -5.91 -8.79 -4.54
CA PRO A 114 -4.53 -8.68 -5.01
C PRO A 114 -4.42 -8.58 -6.54
N SER A 115 -5.53 -8.70 -7.25
CA SER A 115 -5.58 -8.90 -8.71
C SER A 115 -4.84 -7.81 -9.48
N PHE A 116 -5.07 -6.55 -9.11
CA PHE A 116 -4.48 -5.38 -9.74
C PHE A 116 -2.96 -5.29 -9.50
N VAL A 117 -2.50 -5.53 -8.27
CA VAL A 117 -1.06 -5.54 -7.97
C VAL A 117 -0.38 -6.73 -8.67
N VAL A 118 -1.04 -7.89 -8.73
CA VAL A 118 -0.53 -9.06 -9.48
C VAL A 118 -0.42 -8.77 -10.97
N SER A 119 -1.38 -8.06 -11.59
CA SER A 119 -1.27 -7.66 -13.00
C SER A 119 -0.10 -6.69 -13.21
N GLN A 120 0.11 -5.73 -12.31
CA GLN A 120 1.27 -4.84 -12.37
C GLN A 120 2.60 -5.59 -12.29
N ILE A 121 2.71 -6.58 -11.41
CA ILE A 121 3.92 -7.41 -11.31
C ILE A 121 4.16 -8.16 -12.62
N LYS A 122 3.11 -8.76 -13.21
CA LYS A 122 3.22 -9.41 -14.52
C LYS A 122 3.72 -8.46 -15.59
N ASP A 123 3.20 -7.23 -15.62
CA ASP A 123 3.60 -6.23 -16.60
C ASP A 123 5.05 -5.80 -16.40
N ILE A 124 5.49 -5.57 -15.16
CA ILE A 124 6.89 -5.25 -14.83
C ILE A 124 7.83 -6.34 -15.35
N TYR A 125 7.53 -7.62 -15.08
CA TYR A 125 8.34 -8.72 -15.57
C TYR A 125 8.27 -8.87 -17.09
N ARG A 126 7.09 -8.68 -17.70
CA ARG A 126 6.92 -8.75 -19.15
C ARG A 126 7.75 -7.69 -19.85
N THR A 127 7.68 -6.44 -19.40
CA THR A 127 8.48 -5.33 -19.93
C THR A 127 9.97 -5.60 -19.72
N PHE A 128 10.37 -6.07 -18.54
CA PHE A 128 11.77 -6.42 -18.27
C PHE A 128 12.27 -7.48 -19.26
N VAL A 129 11.57 -8.61 -19.40
CA VAL A 129 11.93 -9.69 -20.32
C VAL A 129 11.99 -9.19 -21.77
N GLN A 130 11.06 -8.34 -22.21
CA GLN A 130 11.07 -7.76 -23.55
C GLN A 130 12.31 -6.90 -23.84
N ILE A 131 12.81 -6.18 -22.83
CA ILE A 131 14.02 -5.36 -22.93
C ILE A 131 15.27 -6.25 -23.01
N VAL A 132 15.35 -7.29 -22.16
CA VAL A 132 16.58 -8.09 -22.02
C VAL A 132 16.68 -9.25 -23.01
N ARG A 133 15.58 -9.74 -23.60
CA ARG A 133 15.56 -10.98 -24.43
C ARG A 133 16.56 -11.02 -25.59
N PHE A 134 16.92 -9.86 -26.14
CA PHE A 134 17.86 -9.74 -27.26
C PHE A 134 19.23 -9.19 -26.84
N LYS A 135 19.44 -8.95 -25.55
CA LYS A 135 20.71 -8.47 -25.01
C LYS A 135 21.61 -9.68 -24.73
N LYS A 136 22.91 -9.53 -25.02
CA LYS A 136 23.92 -10.53 -24.68
C LYS A 136 24.25 -10.40 -23.18
N LEU A 137 23.49 -11.09 -22.35
CA LEU A 137 23.67 -11.12 -20.89
C LEU A 137 24.03 -12.53 -20.44
N THR A 138 24.92 -12.63 -19.46
CA THR A 138 25.14 -13.90 -18.74
C THR A 138 24.00 -14.16 -17.76
N SER A 139 23.82 -15.42 -17.35
CA SER A 139 22.81 -15.79 -16.36
C SER A 139 23.03 -15.09 -15.01
N SER A 140 24.29 -14.89 -14.60
CA SER A 140 24.65 -14.14 -13.40
C SER A 140 24.34 -12.64 -13.52
N GLN A 141 24.59 -12.02 -14.68
CA GLN A 141 24.23 -10.61 -14.92
C GLN A 141 22.70 -10.43 -14.90
N LEU A 142 21.96 -11.38 -15.45
CA LEU A 142 20.50 -11.36 -15.42
C LEU A 142 19.98 -11.49 -13.98
N ALA A 143 20.52 -12.41 -13.19
CA ALA A 143 20.19 -12.57 -11.77
C ALA A 143 20.52 -11.29 -10.97
N TYR A 144 21.66 -10.66 -11.23
CA TYR A 144 22.01 -9.39 -10.61
C TYR A 144 20.99 -8.28 -10.91
N LEU A 145 20.62 -8.10 -12.19
CA LEU A 145 19.61 -7.10 -12.57
C LEU A 145 18.25 -7.39 -11.92
N HIS A 146 17.89 -8.65 -11.83
CA HIS A 146 16.66 -9.07 -11.17
C HIS A 146 16.68 -8.69 -9.68
N SER A 147 17.73 -9.06 -8.95
CA SER A 147 17.86 -8.75 -7.53
C SER A 147 18.01 -7.26 -7.23
N ALA A 148 18.77 -6.52 -8.03
CA ALA A 148 19.10 -5.12 -7.77
C ALA A 148 18.03 -4.14 -8.26
N VAL A 149 17.28 -4.47 -9.32
CA VAL A 149 16.35 -3.52 -9.96
C VAL A 149 14.90 -3.99 -9.89
N ILE A 150 14.65 -5.26 -10.22
CA ILE A 150 13.27 -5.76 -10.37
C ILE A 150 12.64 -6.06 -9.02
N LEU A 151 13.36 -6.75 -8.12
CA LEU A 151 12.85 -7.06 -6.78
C LEU A 151 12.50 -5.82 -5.96
N PRO A 152 13.31 -4.75 -5.90
CA PRO A 152 12.92 -3.52 -5.20
C PRO A 152 11.65 -2.88 -5.77
N LYS A 153 11.48 -2.88 -7.10
CA LYS A 153 10.28 -2.35 -7.77
C LYS A 153 9.03 -3.15 -7.39
N ILE A 154 9.12 -4.47 -7.38
CA ILE A 154 8.00 -5.34 -6.99
C ILE A 154 7.67 -5.15 -5.53
N HIS A 155 8.69 -5.18 -4.67
CA HIS A 155 8.52 -4.95 -3.24
C HIS A 155 7.81 -3.64 -2.95
N PHE A 156 8.17 -2.56 -3.65
CA PHE A 156 7.50 -1.27 -3.54
C PHE A 156 6.02 -1.32 -3.95
N ARG A 157 5.68 -2.02 -5.04
CA ARG A 157 4.29 -2.12 -5.51
C ARG A 157 3.43 -3.05 -4.65
N SER A 158 4.02 -4.05 -4.00
CA SER A 158 3.30 -5.05 -3.20
C SER A 158 3.37 -4.79 -1.69
N GLN A 159 3.76 -3.60 -1.23
CA GLN A 159 3.95 -3.32 0.20
C GLN A 159 2.70 -3.56 1.06
N VAL A 160 1.52 -3.35 0.48
CA VAL A 160 0.24 -3.32 1.19
C VAL A 160 -0.62 -4.55 0.93
N ILE A 161 -0.12 -5.52 0.15
CA ILE A 161 -0.87 -6.72 -0.23
C ILE A 161 -0.02 -7.96 -0.01
N PHE A 162 -0.63 -8.98 0.59
CA PHE A 162 -0.05 -10.32 0.64
C PHE A 162 -0.31 -11.07 -0.67
N ILE A 163 0.75 -11.63 -1.27
CA ILE A 163 0.67 -12.37 -2.53
C ILE A 163 1.10 -13.82 -2.28
N LEU A 164 0.23 -14.76 -2.64
CA LEU A 164 0.50 -16.19 -2.53
C LEU A 164 1.64 -16.62 -3.48
N GLU A 165 2.49 -17.54 -3.02
CA GLU A 165 3.63 -18.05 -3.79
C GLU A 165 3.24 -18.60 -5.17
N ALA A 166 2.16 -19.38 -5.25
CA ALA A 166 1.67 -19.94 -6.52
C ALA A 166 1.27 -18.86 -7.55
N THR A 167 0.71 -17.75 -7.06
CA THR A 167 0.31 -16.61 -7.90
C THR A 167 1.55 -15.84 -8.37
N LEU A 168 2.52 -15.63 -7.48
CA LEU A 168 3.78 -14.95 -7.79
C LEU A 168 4.62 -15.76 -8.78
N THR A 169 4.84 -17.04 -8.52
CA THR A 169 5.59 -17.95 -9.40
C THR A 169 5.03 -17.99 -10.82
N ARG A 170 3.70 -17.96 -10.96
CA ARG A 170 3.04 -17.83 -12.26
C ARG A 170 3.31 -16.49 -12.93
N ALA A 171 3.27 -15.39 -12.17
CA ALA A 171 3.54 -14.04 -12.69
C ALA A 171 5.00 -13.87 -13.19
N ILE A 172 5.96 -14.50 -12.51
CA ILE A 172 7.40 -14.40 -12.82
C ILE A 172 7.90 -15.49 -13.79
N SER A 173 7.01 -16.38 -14.24
CA SER A 173 7.35 -17.53 -15.09
C SER A 173 8.10 -17.15 -16.38
N SER A 174 7.77 -16.00 -16.95
CA SER A 174 8.43 -15.45 -18.16
C SER A 174 9.92 -15.18 -17.94
N TYR A 175 10.30 -14.68 -16.77
CA TYR A 175 11.67 -14.42 -16.38
C TYR A 175 12.46 -15.72 -16.20
N TYR A 176 11.92 -16.70 -15.48
CA TYR A 176 12.60 -17.99 -15.33
C TYR A 176 12.69 -18.76 -16.65
N GLY A 177 11.77 -18.55 -17.58
CA GLY A 177 11.89 -19.04 -18.95
C GLY A 177 13.13 -18.50 -19.67
N LEU A 178 13.47 -17.22 -19.45
CA LEU A 178 14.69 -16.61 -19.98
C LEU A 178 15.94 -17.16 -19.29
N GLN A 179 15.93 -17.31 -17.96
CA GLN A 179 17.03 -17.89 -17.19
C GLN A 179 17.39 -19.30 -17.69
N LYS A 180 16.36 -20.15 -17.91
CA LYS A 180 16.51 -21.50 -18.46
C LYS A 180 17.15 -21.50 -19.83
N LYS A 181 16.73 -20.58 -20.70
CA LYS A 181 17.30 -20.43 -22.06
C LYS A 181 18.77 -20.03 -22.02
N LEU A 182 19.17 -19.12 -21.12
CA LEU A 182 20.57 -18.70 -20.98
C LEU A 182 21.47 -19.81 -20.43
N LEU A 183 20.96 -20.65 -19.55
CA LEU A 183 21.69 -21.80 -18.98
C LEU A 183 21.61 -23.06 -19.85
N SER A 184 20.89 -23.02 -20.98
CA SER A 184 20.63 -24.18 -21.85
C SER A 184 19.99 -25.37 -21.13
N VAL A 185 19.12 -25.09 -20.16
CA VAL A 185 18.44 -26.12 -19.35
C VAL A 185 17.01 -26.36 -19.87
N SER A 186 16.47 -27.57 -19.63
CA SER A 186 15.09 -27.93 -19.99
C SER A 186 14.04 -26.94 -19.45
N ARG A 187 12.96 -26.76 -20.22
CA ARG A 187 11.80 -25.96 -19.80
C ARG A 187 11.12 -26.49 -18.54
N THR A 188 11.15 -27.80 -18.31
CA THR A 188 10.55 -28.46 -17.14
C THR A 188 11.41 -28.35 -15.88
N PHE A 189 12.63 -27.82 -15.99
CA PHE A 189 13.54 -27.73 -14.86
C PHE A 189 12.96 -26.85 -13.72
N PRO A 190 13.09 -27.27 -12.45
CA PRO A 190 12.53 -26.52 -11.32
C PRO A 190 13.11 -25.10 -11.22
N ALA A 191 12.24 -24.08 -11.20
CA ALA A 191 12.69 -22.68 -11.07
C ALA A 191 13.39 -22.40 -9.72
N LEU A 192 13.01 -23.15 -8.68
CA LEU A 192 13.59 -23.02 -7.34
C LEU A 192 15.10 -23.33 -7.32
N ALA A 193 15.57 -24.20 -8.23
CA ALA A 193 16.98 -24.55 -8.32
C ALA A 193 17.87 -23.34 -8.67
N PHE A 194 17.35 -22.31 -9.35
CA PHE A 194 18.11 -21.09 -9.67
C PHE A 194 18.49 -20.25 -8.45
N SER A 195 17.76 -20.40 -7.34
CA SER A 195 18.09 -19.76 -6.07
C SER A 195 19.15 -20.48 -5.26
N SER A 196 19.52 -21.70 -5.65
CA SER A 196 20.61 -22.42 -4.99
C SER A 196 21.97 -21.80 -5.34
N SER A 197 22.92 -21.97 -4.42
CA SER A 197 24.30 -21.50 -4.59
C SER A 197 25.05 -22.16 -5.75
N LEU A 198 24.55 -23.30 -6.24
CA LEU A 198 25.14 -24.11 -7.29
C LEU A 198 24.91 -23.55 -8.71
N PHE A 199 23.91 -22.69 -8.89
CA PHE A 199 23.59 -22.10 -10.20
C PHE A 199 23.87 -20.59 -10.20
N THR A 200 22.81 -19.78 -10.25
CA THR A 200 22.92 -18.34 -10.51
C THR A 200 22.94 -17.49 -9.25
N LYS A 201 22.76 -18.10 -8.06
CA LYS A 201 22.52 -17.39 -6.79
C LYS A 201 21.41 -16.33 -6.94
N ASP A 202 20.39 -16.65 -7.74
CA ASP A 202 19.30 -15.71 -7.97
C ASP A 202 18.46 -15.60 -6.71
N THR A 203 17.98 -14.41 -6.39
CA THR A 203 17.18 -14.23 -5.19
C THR A 203 15.77 -14.72 -5.47
N ASN A 204 15.27 -15.68 -4.69
CA ASN A 204 13.88 -16.12 -4.78
C ASN A 204 12.95 -14.94 -4.45
N PRO A 205 12.10 -14.47 -5.39
CA PRO A 205 11.22 -13.33 -5.18
C PRO A 205 10.25 -13.53 -4.01
N TYR A 206 9.73 -14.74 -3.82
CA TYR A 206 8.79 -15.03 -2.75
C TYR A 206 9.49 -14.90 -1.39
N THR A 207 10.65 -15.57 -1.23
CA THR A 207 11.46 -15.47 -0.02
C THR A 207 11.85 -14.03 0.27
N TYR A 208 12.26 -13.27 -0.75
CA TYR A 208 12.61 -11.86 -0.60
C TYR A 208 11.46 -11.01 -0.08
N LEU A 209 10.28 -11.11 -0.69
CA LEU A 209 9.10 -10.34 -0.28
C LEU A 209 8.62 -10.75 1.11
N TYR A 210 8.58 -12.04 1.39
CA TYR A 210 8.18 -12.57 2.68
C TYR A 210 9.12 -12.13 3.80
N GLN A 211 10.44 -12.21 3.56
CA GLN A 211 11.46 -11.75 4.49
C GLN A 211 11.31 -10.25 4.79
N ARG A 212 10.99 -9.41 3.79
CA ARG A 212 10.74 -7.98 4.01
C ARG A 212 9.48 -7.71 4.82
N LEU A 213 8.41 -8.48 4.62
CA LEU A 213 7.21 -8.40 5.44
C LEU A 213 7.51 -8.75 6.91
N ILE A 214 8.27 -9.82 7.14
CA ILE A 214 8.73 -10.20 8.48
C ILE A 214 9.59 -9.10 9.09
N PHE A 215 10.59 -8.57 8.38
CA PHE A 215 11.43 -7.50 8.91
C PHE A 215 10.64 -6.26 9.28
N ARG A 216 9.62 -5.90 8.50
CA ARG A 216 8.73 -4.78 8.83
C ARG A 216 7.94 -5.06 10.11
N LEU A 217 7.40 -6.27 10.25
CA LEU A 217 6.71 -6.69 11.48
C LEU A 217 7.67 -6.66 12.69
N MET A 218 8.87 -7.21 12.55
CA MET A 218 9.87 -7.23 13.62
C MET A 218 10.31 -5.82 14.02
N ALA A 219 10.44 -4.89 13.07
CA ALA A 219 10.71 -3.48 13.37
C ALA A 219 9.57 -2.83 14.16
N TRP A 220 8.31 -3.17 13.86
CA TRP A 220 7.18 -2.70 14.66
C TRP A 220 7.22 -3.29 16.07
N VAL A 221 7.47 -4.59 16.19
CA VAL A 221 7.62 -5.27 17.49
C VAL A 221 8.76 -4.65 18.31
N SER A 222 9.92 -4.36 17.71
CA SER A 222 11.03 -3.74 18.44
C SER A 222 10.71 -2.31 18.91
N LEU A 223 9.86 -1.59 18.18
CA LEU A 223 9.42 -0.24 18.55
C LEU A 223 8.40 -0.25 19.69
N TYR A 224 7.67 -1.36 19.89
CA TYR A 224 6.69 -1.52 20.96
C TYR A 224 7.29 -1.25 22.35
N THR A 225 8.52 -1.68 22.58
CA THR A 225 9.21 -1.54 23.89
C THR A 225 9.85 -0.17 24.11
N SER A 226 9.81 0.74 23.14
CA SER A 226 10.51 2.04 23.19
C SER A 226 9.81 3.13 23.99
N GLY A 227 8.51 2.99 24.31
CA GLY A 227 7.72 4.00 25.04
C GLY A 227 7.48 5.32 24.27
N SER A 228 7.80 5.38 22.98
CA SER A 228 7.63 6.56 22.12
C SER A 228 6.18 6.78 21.66
N LEU A 229 5.82 7.96 21.14
CA LEU A 229 4.50 8.18 20.52
C LEU A 229 4.19 7.14 19.42
N TYR A 230 5.22 6.71 18.67
CA TYR A 230 5.09 5.65 17.67
C TYR A 230 4.80 4.28 18.29
N SER A 231 5.30 3.98 19.49
CA SER A 231 5.01 2.71 20.16
C SER A 231 3.54 2.61 20.57
N TYR A 232 2.90 3.72 20.93
CA TYR A 232 1.46 3.77 21.19
C TYR A 232 0.62 3.45 19.93
N TRP A 233 1.00 4.00 18.78
CA TRP A 233 0.35 3.65 17.50
C TRP A 233 0.49 2.17 17.18
N VAL A 234 1.69 1.61 17.34
CA VAL A 234 1.95 0.18 17.15
C VAL A 234 1.10 -0.67 18.10
N ALA A 235 0.99 -0.29 19.38
CA ALA A 235 0.16 -0.97 20.37
C ALA A 235 -1.33 -0.97 20.00
N ILE A 236 -1.87 0.19 19.58
CA ILE A 236 -3.25 0.30 19.10
C ILE A 236 -3.47 -0.63 17.90
N THR A 237 -2.54 -0.63 16.95
CA THR A 237 -2.62 -1.47 15.75
C THR A 237 -2.61 -2.95 16.12
N PHE A 238 -1.74 -3.38 17.03
CA PHE A 238 -1.70 -4.76 17.53
C PHE A 238 -3.00 -5.17 18.24
N ARG A 239 -3.58 -4.30 19.06
CA ARG A 239 -4.89 -4.54 19.70
C ARG A 239 -6.02 -4.69 18.68
N THR A 240 -6.03 -3.85 17.64
CA THR A 240 -7.02 -3.98 16.55
C THR A 240 -6.87 -5.29 15.79
N LEU A 241 -5.63 -5.74 15.54
CA LEU A 241 -5.35 -7.04 14.93
C LEU A 241 -5.76 -8.20 15.85
N GLN A 242 -5.51 -8.10 17.15
CA GLN A 242 -5.92 -9.10 18.14
C GLN A 242 -7.45 -9.30 18.10
N ALA A 243 -8.21 -8.20 18.07
CA ALA A 243 -9.66 -8.23 17.96
C ALA A 243 -10.13 -8.84 16.63
N ALA A 244 -9.52 -8.45 15.50
CA ALA A 244 -9.88 -8.98 14.19
C ALA A 244 -9.57 -10.48 14.03
N LEU A 245 -8.46 -10.95 14.59
CA LEU A 245 -8.02 -12.34 14.53
C LEU A 245 -8.60 -13.21 15.65
N LYS A 246 -9.38 -12.64 16.57
CA LYS A 246 -9.88 -13.30 17.79
C LYS A 246 -8.75 -13.97 18.58
N TRP A 247 -7.60 -13.31 18.64
CA TRP A 247 -6.43 -13.89 19.28
C TRP A 247 -6.60 -13.92 20.82
N PRO A 248 -6.41 -15.08 21.47
CA PRO A 248 -6.86 -15.31 22.84
C PRO A 248 -6.07 -14.56 23.92
N SER A 249 -4.82 -14.17 23.66
CA SER A 249 -3.96 -13.48 24.63
C SER A 249 -3.70 -12.02 24.26
N SER A 250 -3.68 -11.12 25.26
CA SER A 250 -3.26 -9.74 25.04
C SER A 250 -1.80 -9.69 24.62
N LEU A 251 -1.53 -9.08 23.46
CA LEU A 251 -0.17 -8.80 22.99
C LEU A 251 0.58 -7.84 23.92
N ASP A 252 -0.14 -7.17 24.83
CA ASP A 252 0.45 -6.21 25.76
C ASP A 252 1.29 -6.87 26.86
N ASN A 253 1.07 -8.17 27.14
CA ASN A 253 1.76 -8.92 28.20
C ASN A 253 3.00 -9.67 27.71
N ILE A 254 3.39 -9.53 26.44
CA ILE A 254 4.59 -10.17 25.90
C ILE A 254 5.78 -9.28 26.25
N SER A 255 6.38 -9.53 27.42
CA SER A 255 7.60 -8.86 27.86
C SER A 255 8.84 -9.31 27.09
N ASP A 256 8.77 -10.43 26.37
CA ASP A 256 9.91 -11.02 25.71
C ASP A 256 9.49 -11.84 24.48
N PHE A 257 10.04 -11.50 23.31
CA PHE A 257 9.88 -12.26 22.06
C PHE A 257 11.06 -13.21 21.80
N SER A 258 11.99 -13.35 22.76
CA SER A 258 13.23 -14.13 22.61
C SER A 258 13.14 -15.60 23.01
N LYS A 259 11.95 -16.13 23.34
CA LYS A 259 11.75 -17.54 23.72
C LYS A 259 11.09 -18.36 22.63
#